data_AF-A0A540L175-F1
#
_entry.id   AF-A0A540L175-F1
#
_cell.length_a   1.000
_cell.length_b   1.000
_cell.length_c   1.000
_cell.angle_alpha   90.00
_cell.angle_beta   90.00
_cell.angle_gamma   90.00
#
_symmetry.space_group_name_H-M   'P 1'
#
loop_
_entity.id
_entity.type
_entity.pdbx_description
1 polymer ?
#
loop_
_entity_poly.entity_id
_entity_poly.type
_entity_poly.pdbx_seq_one_letter_code
_entity_poly.pdbx_strand_id
1 'polypeptide(L)'
;MPFVKSQKSRAYFKRFQVKYKRRREGKTDYRARIRLINQDKNKYNTPKYRFVVRFTNKDIVAQIVSASIAGDLVLAAAYAHELPHYGLEVGLTNYAAAYCTGLLLARRVLKKLEMDDEYEGNVEGALDGGLDIPHGEKRFAGFSKDSKQLDAEVHRKYIYGGHVAAYMTTLADDEPEKFQSHFSEYIKKGIEADNIEELYKKVHAAIRADPTIKKTEKPAPQEHKRYNLKKLTFDERKKKLVERLKAFNEAVESIVTQMKFTFLLTKQRKGRDGVDERQQISHPIEIFPTSSLLTTRVQHILRVTEIMAHPLASPPPTTAAAATISTAASNKTTRYRSVGFRNVSASHQASNDPHAANNNLVNRRTVGLGLAAAALSFNVSNPNSSANAAARRPPPPPVEEKEKKDPNVSGVIAKVLASKKRKEAMKQSVAKLRDKGKPIQEPSE
;
A
#
# COMPACT_ATOMS: atom_id res chain seq x y z
N MET A 1 -32.46 20.29 -3.93
CA MET A 1 -31.19 19.53 -3.98
C MET A 1 -30.80 19.14 -2.56
N PRO A 2 -30.57 17.86 -2.24
CA PRO A 2 -30.23 17.46 -0.88
C PRO A 2 -28.81 17.94 -0.53
N PHE A 3 -28.66 18.65 0.59
CA PHE A 3 -27.38 19.10 1.10
C PHE A 3 -26.65 17.95 1.81
N VAL A 4 -25.69 17.31 1.14
CA VAL A 4 -24.86 16.26 1.76
C VAL A 4 -23.65 16.89 2.45
N LYS A 5 -23.53 16.67 3.76
CA LYS A 5 -22.36 17.09 4.54
C LYS A 5 -21.09 16.41 4.04
N SER A 6 -20.04 17.19 3.81
CA SER A 6 -18.73 16.65 3.43
C SER A 6 -18.14 15.78 4.55
N GLN A 7 -18.03 14.47 4.28
CA GLN A 7 -17.59 13.46 5.25
C GLN A 7 -16.06 13.49 5.48
N LYS A 8 -15.28 13.74 4.42
CA LYS A 8 -13.80 13.71 4.44
C LYS A 8 -13.21 15.10 4.57
N SER A 9 -13.52 15.78 5.67
CA SER A 9 -13.00 17.11 5.98
C SER A 9 -11.53 17.10 6.42
N ARG A 10 -10.88 18.27 6.41
CA ARG A 10 -9.52 18.43 7.00
C ARG A 10 -9.48 17.96 8.46
N ALA A 11 -10.53 18.22 9.23
CA ALA A 11 -10.65 17.77 10.61
C ALA A 11 -10.75 16.23 10.74
N TYR A 12 -11.38 15.55 9.77
CA TYR A 12 -11.40 14.10 9.71
C TYR A 12 -9.99 13.53 9.55
N PHE A 13 -9.22 14.00 8.56
CA PHE A 13 -7.88 13.48 8.29
C PHE A 13 -6.88 13.72 9.43
N LYS A 14 -7.04 14.82 10.19
CA LYS A 14 -6.23 15.07 11.39
C LYS A 14 -6.40 14.01 12.48
N ARG A 15 -7.57 13.36 12.57
CA ARG A 15 -7.89 12.33 13.57
C ARG A 15 -7.87 10.91 13.00
N PHE A 16 -7.65 10.77 11.70
CA PHE A 16 -7.72 9.47 11.04
C PHE A 16 -6.50 8.62 11.37
N GLN A 17 -6.71 7.57 12.17
CA GLN A 17 -5.65 6.62 12.49
C GLN A 17 -5.53 5.54 11.42
N VAL A 18 -4.38 5.54 10.77
CA VAL A 18 -4.07 4.61 9.68
C VAL A 18 -3.75 3.23 10.22
N LYS A 19 -4.40 2.18 9.69
CA LYS A 19 -4.07 0.78 10.01
C LYS A 19 -2.73 0.37 9.37
N TYR A 20 -2.10 -0.69 9.88
CA TYR A 20 -0.83 -1.20 9.33
C TYR A 20 -0.89 -1.42 7.82
N LYS A 21 0.24 -1.20 7.13
CA LYS A 21 0.34 -1.23 5.65
C LYS A 21 -0.34 -2.46 5.03
N ARG A 22 0.02 -3.67 5.45
CA ARG A 22 -0.54 -4.92 4.91
C ARG A 22 -2.03 -5.12 5.23
N ARG A 23 -2.56 -4.49 6.29
CA ARG A 23 -3.99 -4.52 6.61
C ARG A 23 -4.78 -3.63 5.66
N ARG A 24 -4.21 -2.47 5.27
CA ARG A 24 -4.77 -1.58 4.25
C ARG A 24 -4.74 -2.18 2.85
N GLU A 25 -3.70 -2.95 2.54
CA GLU A 25 -3.60 -3.74 1.31
C GLU A 25 -4.48 -5.01 1.34
N GLY A 26 -5.11 -5.35 2.45
CA GLY A 26 -5.96 -6.55 2.58
C GLY A 26 -5.22 -7.89 2.58
N LYS A 27 -3.88 -7.90 2.67
CA LYS A 27 -3.05 -9.11 2.49
C LYS A 27 -2.80 -9.92 3.75
N THR A 28 -3.09 -9.38 4.93
CA THR A 28 -2.72 -10.02 6.19
C THR A 28 -3.71 -9.68 7.29
N ASP A 29 -4.25 -10.74 7.89
CA ASP A 29 -4.88 -10.66 9.20
C ASP A 29 -3.81 -10.75 10.30
N TYR A 30 -3.65 -9.66 11.04
CA TYR A 30 -2.70 -9.60 12.14
C TYR A 30 -3.15 -10.42 13.35
N ARG A 31 -4.46 -10.66 13.54
CA ARG A 31 -4.94 -11.50 14.67
C ARG A 31 -4.47 -12.94 14.50
N ALA A 32 -4.71 -13.53 13.33
CA ALA A 32 -4.22 -14.87 13.00
C ALA A 32 -2.68 -14.92 13.02
N ARG A 33 -2.00 -13.92 12.42
CA ARG A 33 -0.55 -13.89 12.36
C ARG A 33 0.10 -13.89 13.75
N ILE A 34 -0.37 -13.06 14.68
CA ILE A 34 0.19 -12.97 16.04
C ILE A 34 0.15 -14.35 16.72
N ARG A 35 -0.96 -15.08 16.61
CA ARG A 35 -1.10 -16.42 17.21
C ARG A 35 -0.16 -17.45 16.59
N LEU A 36 0.06 -17.37 15.26
CA LEU A 36 0.93 -18.29 14.54
C LEU A 36 2.43 -18.06 14.84
N ILE A 37 2.85 -16.79 14.94
CA ILE A 37 4.28 -16.45 15.10
C ILE A 37 4.73 -16.43 16.55
N ASN A 38 3.81 -16.18 17.50
CA ASN A 38 4.17 -16.12 18.91
C ASN A 38 4.70 -17.49 19.33
N GLN A 39 5.95 -17.46 19.81
CA GLN A 39 6.64 -18.60 20.39
C GLN A 39 6.72 -18.43 21.91
N ASP A 40 6.69 -19.56 22.61
CA ASP A 40 6.83 -19.57 24.05
C ASP A 40 8.22 -19.05 24.44
N LYS A 41 8.28 -18.18 25.45
CA LYS A 41 9.54 -17.50 25.83
C LYS A 41 10.59 -18.45 26.40
N ASN A 42 10.17 -19.58 26.94
CA ASN A 42 11.04 -20.66 27.43
C ASN A 42 11.79 -21.37 26.30
N LYS A 43 11.36 -21.22 25.04
CA LYS A 43 12.04 -21.79 23.85
C LYS A 43 13.07 -20.84 23.24
N TYR A 44 13.32 -19.69 23.89
CA TYR A 44 14.37 -18.72 23.55
C TYR A 44 14.43 -18.38 22.05
N ASN A 45 15.57 -18.67 21.41
CA ASN A 45 15.84 -18.31 20.02
C ASN A 45 15.45 -19.42 19.03
N THR A 46 14.75 -20.46 19.47
CA THR A 46 14.31 -21.51 18.55
C THR A 46 13.27 -20.95 17.58
N PRO A 47 13.50 -21.04 16.26
CA PRO A 47 12.57 -20.50 15.28
C PRO A 47 11.29 -21.32 15.25
N LYS A 48 10.14 -20.65 15.38
CA LYS A 48 8.83 -21.26 15.12
C LYS A 48 8.55 -21.22 13.61
N TYR A 49 8.68 -22.37 12.97
CA TYR A 49 8.39 -22.51 11.55
C TYR A 49 6.89 -22.54 11.26
N ARG A 50 6.50 -21.93 10.15
CA ARG A 50 5.13 -21.99 9.62
C ARG A 50 5.18 -22.32 8.14
N PHE A 51 4.24 -23.17 7.72
CA PHE A 51 4.00 -23.49 6.33
C PHE A 51 3.04 -22.47 5.73
N VAL A 52 3.53 -21.66 4.79
CA VAL A 52 2.78 -20.56 4.17
C VAL A 52 2.42 -20.95 2.75
N VAL A 53 1.12 -21.25 2.53
CA VAL A 53 0.56 -21.50 1.20
C VAL A 53 -0.18 -20.27 0.71
N ARG A 54 0.01 -19.91 -0.57
CA ARG A 54 -0.71 -18.83 -1.25
C ARG A 54 -1.14 -19.30 -2.63
N PHE A 55 -2.45 -19.30 -2.85
CA PHE A 55 -3.03 -19.45 -4.17
C PHE A 55 -3.11 -18.09 -4.84
N THR A 56 -2.62 -18.03 -6.07
CA THR A 56 -2.87 -16.93 -7.00
C THR A 56 -3.67 -17.47 -8.18
N ASN A 57 -4.10 -16.60 -9.10
CA ASN A 57 -4.94 -17.04 -10.21
C ASN A 57 -4.25 -18.03 -11.16
N LYS A 58 -2.90 -18.03 -11.22
CA LYS A 58 -2.12 -18.83 -12.18
C LYS A 58 -0.98 -19.62 -11.53
N ASP A 59 -0.78 -19.50 -10.23
CA ASP A 59 0.37 -20.09 -9.55
C ASP A 59 0.03 -20.43 -8.10
N ILE A 60 0.70 -21.44 -7.57
CA ILE A 60 0.62 -21.88 -6.19
C ILE A 60 2.00 -21.67 -5.57
N VAL A 61 2.04 -20.95 -4.47
CA VAL A 61 3.28 -20.65 -3.75
C VAL A 61 3.25 -21.34 -2.40
N ALA A 62 4.26 -22.18 -2.13
CA ALA A 62 4.49 -22.79 -0.83
C ALA A 62 5.83 -22.32 -0.27
N GLN A 63 5.87 -21.97 1.01
CA GLN A 63 7.08 -21.47 1.68
C GLN A 63 7.14 -21.94 3.14
N ILE A 64 8.33 -22.33 3.62
CA ILE A 64 8.59 -22.48 5.06
C ILE A 64 9.22 -21.20 5.57
N VAL A 65 8.60 -20.61 6.58
CA VAL A 65 8.95 -19.27 7.04
C VAL A 65 9.08 -19.23 8.56
N SER A 66 10.11 -18.56 9.06
CA SER A 66 10.23 -18.18 10.47
C SER A 66 10.13 -16.65 10.62
N ALA A 67 9.74 -16.17 11.80
CA ALA A 67 9.67 -14.74 12.07
C ALA A 67 10.97 -14.23 12.74
N SER A 68 11.50 -13.12 12.26
CA SER A 68 12.57 -12.35 12.94
C SER A 68 12.12 -10.91 13.18
N ILE A 69 12.89 -10.15 13.97
CA ILE A 69 12.58 -8.75 14.30
C ILE A 69 12.60 -7.85 13.04
N ALA A 70 13.55 -8.07 12.14
CA ALA A 70 13.66 -7.29 10.90
C ALA A 70 12.58 -7.68 9.88
N GLY A 71 12.21 -8.96 9.83
CA GLY A 71 11.27 -9.49 8.87
C GLY A 71 11.17 -11.00 8.91
N ASP A 72 10.39 -11.56 7.99
CA ASP A 72 10.25 -12.99 7.87
C ASP A 72 11.44 -13.59 7.13
N LEU A 73 11.99 -14.70 7.64
CA LEU A 73 13.07 -15.46 7.01
C LEU A 73 12.46 -16.68 6.32
N VAL A 74 12.72 -16.84 5.01
CA VAL A 74 12.24 -17.99 4.23
C VAL A 74 13.32 -19.05 4.23
N LEU A 75 13.02 -20.24 4.76
CA LEU A 75 13.95 -21.37 4.79
C LEU A 75 14.06 -22.01 3.39
N ALA A 76 12.92 -22.32 2.79
CA ALA A 76 12.81 -22.83 1.42
C ALA A 76 11.47 -22.39 0.81
N ALA A 77 11.42 -22.40 -0.53
CA ALA A 77 10.25 -22.03 -1.31
C ALA A 77 10.06 -23.02 -2.47
N ALA A 78 8.81 -23.15 -2.90
CA ALA A 78 8.36 -23.94 -4.01
C ALA A 78 7.24 -23.20 -4.74
N TYR A 79 7.19 -23.35 -6.06
CA TYR A 79 6.22 -22.69 -6.92
C TYR A 79 5.67 -23.66 -7.95
N ALA A 80 4.42 -23.48 -8.37
CA ALA A 80 3.81 -24.35 -9.37
C ALA A 80 4.44 -24.16 -10.76
N HIS A 81 4.89 -22.94 -11.09
CA HIS A 81 5.58 -22.66 -12.35
C HIS A 81 6.94 -23.37 -12.51
N GLU A 82 7.45 -24.04 -11.48
CA GLU A 82 8.64 -24.89 -11.55
C GLU A 82 8.30 -26.35 -11.88
N LEU A 83 7.04 -26.76 -11.69
CA LEU A 83 6.57 -28.12 -11.98
C LEU A 83 6.72 -28.58 -13.44
N PRO A 84 6.70 -27.69 -14.46
CA PRO A 84 7.01 -28.09 -15.83
C PRO A 84 8.39 -28.73 -16.00
N HIS A 85 9.37 -28.42 -15.12
CA HIS A 85 10.67 -29.08 -15.15
C HIS A 85 10.64 -30.56 -14.75
N TYR A 86 9.56 -30.99 -14.11
CA TYR A 86 9.32 -32.35 -13.64
C TYR A 86 8.31 -33.11 -14.53
N GLY A 87 7.86 -32.50 -15.63
CA GLY A 87 6.90 -33.09 -16.58
C GLY A 87 5.45 -32.62 -16.44
N LEU A 88 5.12 -31.76 -15.47
CA LEU A 88 3.77 -31.19 -15.35
C LEU A 88 3.71 -29.82 -16.01
N GLU A 89 3.34 -29.78 -17.28
CA GLU A 89 3.35 -28.53 -18.04
C GLU A 89 2.03 -27.76 -18.02
N VAL A 90 0.91 -28.39 -17.65
CA VAL A 90 -0.45 -27.81 -17.63
C VAL A 90 -1.10 -28.01 -16.28
N GLY A 91 -2.16 -27.26 -16.01
CA GLY A 91 -2.97 -27.46 -14.80
C GLY A 91 -2.28 -27.03 -13.50
N LEU A 92 -1.46 -25.98 -13.53
CA LEU A 92 -0.62 -25.58 -12.39
C LEU A 92 -1.38 -25.06 -11.15
N THR A 93 -2.69 -24.89 -11.22
CA THR A 93 -3.55 -24.35 -10.14
C THR A 93 -4.55 -25.36 -9.59
N ASN A 94 -4.53 -26.61 -10.07
CA ASN A 94 -5.45 -27.64 -9.60
C ASN A 94 -5.01 -28.25 -8.25
N TYR A 95 -5.84 -29.14 -7.71
CA TYR A 95 -5.56 -29.81 -6.43
C TYR A 95 -4.28 -30.67 -6.49
N ALA A 96 -4.09 -31.39 -7.59
CA ALA A 96 -2.93 -32.26 -7.82
C ALA A 96 -1.61 -31.46 -7.90
N ALA A 97 -1.61 -30.31 -8.56
CA ALA A 97 -0.47 -29.39 -8.59
C ALA A 97 -0.20 -28.79 -7.22
N ALA A 98 -1.23 -28.46 -6.44
CA ALA A 98 -1.06 -28.00 -5.05
C ALA A 98 -0.34 -29.06 -4.20
N TYR A 99 -0.74 -30.31 -4.35
CA TYR A 99 -0.09 -31.44 -3.72
C TYR A 99 1.39 -31.57 -4.17
N CYS A 100 1.66 -31.50 -5.48
CA CYS A 100 3.03 -31.58 -6.03
C CYS A 100 3.93 -30.47 -5.48
N THR A 101 3.43 -29.23 -5.42
CA THR A 101 4.21 -28.10 -4.86
C THR A 101 4.53 -28.28 -3.38
N GLY A 102 3.62 -28.91 -2.61
CA GLY A 102 3.85 -29.24 -1.21
C GLY A 102 4.93 -30.31 -1.04
N LEU A 103 4.85 -31.40 -1.81
CA LEU A 103 5.84 -32.49 -1.82
C LEU A 103 7.23 -31.96 -2.20
N LEU A 104 7.32 -31.14 -3.25
CA LEU A 104 8.56 -30.55 -3.71
C LEU A 104 9.17 -29.60 -2.68
N LEU A 105 8.35 -28.83 -1.96
CA LEU A 105 8.85 -28.02 -0.86
C LEU A 105 9.40 -28.87 0.29
N ALA A 106 8.71 -29.95 0.65
CA ALA A 106 9.09 -30.82 1.75
C ALA A 106 10.45 -31.48 1.48
N ARG A 107 10.62 -32.12 0.32
CA ARG A 107 11.90 -32.75 -0.07
C ARG A 107 13.03 -31.73 -0.21
N ARG A 108 12.75 -30.49 -0.65
CA ARG A 108 13.74 -29.40 -0.66
C ARG A 108 14.26 -29.05 0.72
N VAL A 109 13.36 -29.03 1.71
CA VAL A 109 13.72 -28.66 3.08
C VAL A 109 14.55 -29.76 3.71
N LEU A 110 14.15 -31.02 3.54
CA LEU A 110 14.92 -32.16 4.04
C LEU A 110 16.29 -32.25 3.41
N LYS A 111 16.40 -32.13 2.08
CA LYS A 111 17.71 -32.11 1.39
C LYS A 111 18.59 -30.93 1.84
N LYS A 112 17.99 -29.79 2.17
CA LYS A 112 18.73 -28.63 2.69
C LYS A 112 19.20 -28.83 4.15
N LEU A 113 18.51 -29.67 4.90
CA LEU A 113 18.86 -30.03 6.27
C LEU A 113 19.65 -31.35 6.36
N GLU A 114 19.92 -32.00 5.22
CA GLU A 114 20.64 -33.29 5.12
C GLU A 114 19.91 -34.41 5.90
N MET A 115 18.57 -34.40 5.88
CA MET A 115 17.68 -35.36 6.57
C MET A 115 16.75 -36.11 5.60
N ASP A 116 17.12 -36.16 4.32
CA ASP A 116 16.29 -36.71 3.25
C ASP A 116 16.23 -38.24 3.20
N ASP A 117 17.25 -38.92 3.74
CA ASP A 117 17.34 -40.38 3.86
C ASP A 117 16.57 -40.91 5.09
N GLU A 118 16.56 -40.17 6.20
CA GLU A 118 15.87 -40.61 7.44
C GLU A 118 14.34 -40.39 7.34
N TYR A 119 13.93 -39.35 6.63
CA TYR A 119 12.53 -38.99 6.44
C TYR A 119 12.13 -39.14 4.96
N GLU A 120 12.14 -40.38 4.46
CA GLU A 120 11.71 -40.70 3.08
C GLU A 120 10.25 -40.30 2.82
N GLY A 121 9.42 -40.33 3.87
CA GLY A 121 8.01 -39.98 3.86
C GLY A 121 7.14 -41.03 3.15
N ASN A 122 5.84 -41.05 3.45
CA ASN A 122 4.91 -42.00 2.82
C ASN A 122 4.54 -41.57 1.37
N VAL A 123 3.64 -42.29 0.73
CA VAL A 123 3.39 -42.17 -0.73
C VAL A 123 2.58 -40.89 -1.11
N GLU A 124 1.99 -40.16 -0.16
CA GLU A 124 0.88 -39.21 -0.33
C GLU A 124 0.99 -37.77 0.29
N GLY A 125 1.82 -36.82 -0.21
CA GLY A 125 1.71 -35.36 0.09
C GLY A 125 2.89 -34.62 0.73
N ALA A 126 2.64 -33.45 1.34
CA ALA A 126 3.68 -32.65 2.03
C ALA A 126 4.02 -33.22 3.42
N LEU A 127 3.05 -33.84 4.08
CA LEU A 127 3.24 -34.68 5.26
C LEU A 127 4.16 -35.86 4.91
N ASP A 128 3.84 -36.46 3.78
CA ASP A 128 4.52 -37.57 3.13
C ASP A 128 5.77 -37.18 2.38
N GLY A 129 6.10 -35.89 2.34
CA GLY A 129 7.43 -35.41 2.01
C GLY A 129 8.35 -35.39 3.24
N GLY A 130 7.88 -35.91 4.38
CA GLY A 130 8.61 -36.04 5.65
C GLY A 130 8.48 -34.83 6.59
N LEU A 131 7.53 -33.91 6.34
CA LEU A 131 7.28 -32.79 7.25
C LEU A 131 6.15 -33.09 8.24
N ASP A 132 6.44 -33.05 9.53
CA ASP A 132 5.41 -33.13 10.56
C ASP A 132 4.61 -31.82 10.66
N ILE A 133 3.39 -31.84 10.12
CA ILE A 133 2.44 -30.73 10.18
C ILE A 133 1.17 -31.21 10.90
N PRO A 134 0.85 -30.70 12.09
CA PRO A 134 -0.35 -31.11 12.80
C PRO A 134 -1.61 -30.65 12.04
N HIS A 135 -2.46 -31.60 11.69
CA HIS A 135 -3.69 -31.39 10.93
C HIS A 135 -4.80 -32.33 11.40
N GLY A 136 -6.03 -32.11 10.91
CA GLY A 136 -7.15 -33.02 11.12
C GLY A 136 -7.83 -33.32 9.80
N GLU A 137 -8.43 -34.50 9.69
CA GLU A 137 -8.97 -35.05 8.42
C GLU A 137 -10.17 -34.28 7.84
N LYS A 138 -10.79 -33.41 8.64
CA LYS A 138 -12.03 -32.66 8.33
C LYS A 138 -11.95 -31.70 7.15
N ARG A 139 -10.77 -31.51 6.56
CA ARG A 139 -10.50 -30.57 5.47
C ARG A 139 -10.00 -31.25 4.21
N PHE A 140 -9.85 -32.57 4.22
CA PHE A 140 -9.48 -33.33 3.04
C PHE A 140 -10.67 -33.51 2.09
N ALA A 141 -10.36 -33.63 0.80
CA ALA A 141 -11.34 -34.01 -0.21
C ALA A 141 -11.82 -35.45 0.06
N GLY A 142 -13.13 -35.69 0.04
CA GLY A 142 -13.72 -36.98 0.42
C GLY A 142 -14.18 -37.09 1.88
N PHE A 143 -13.98 -36.05 2.71
CA PHE A 143 -14.51 -36.05 4.07
C PHE A 143 -16.01 -35.78 4.08
N SER A 144 -16.81 -36.76 4.52
CA SER A 144 -18.23 -36.57 4.74
C SER A 144 -18.50 -36.00 6.14
N LYS A 145 -19.21 -34.86 6.19
CA LYS A 145 -19.53 -34.18 7.45
C LYS A 145 -20.46 -35.01 8.34
N ASP A 146 -21.31 -35.82 7.72
CA ASP A 146 -22.38 -36.55 8.39
C ASP A 146 -21.85 -37.85 9.01
N SER A 147 -21.08 -38.63 8.24
CA SER A 147 -20.43 -39.84 8.75
C SER A 147 -19.16 -39.55 9.56
N LYS A 148 -18.60 -38.33 9.44
CA LYS A 148 -17.31 -37.93 10.04
C LYS A 148 -16.16 -38.87 9.68
N GLN A 149 -16.27 -39.58 8.56
CA GLN A 149 -15.28 -40.51 8.04
C GLN A 149 -14.69 -39.93 6.75
N LEU A 150 -13.40 -40.19 6.54
CA LEU A 150 -12.69 -39.85 5.32
C LEU A 150 -12.75 -41.03 4.37
N ASP A 151 -13.28 -40.80 3.17
CA ASP A 151 -13.11 -41.73 2.06
C ASP A 151 -11.72 -41.52 1.44
N ALA A 152 -10.81 -42.44 1.73
CA ALA A 152 -9.43 -42.40 1.25
C ALA A 152 -9.33 -42.56 -0.27
N GLU A 153 -10.26 -43.29 -0.91
CA GLU A 153 -10.24 -43.49 -2.36
C GLU A 153 -10.56 -42.20 -3.09
N VAL A 154 -11.55 -41.45 -2.61
CA VAL A 154 -11.87 -40.13 -3.15
C VAL A 154 -10.71 -39.18 -2.93
N HIS A 155 -10.08 -39.18 -1.76
CA HIS A 155 -8.92 -38.34 -1.51
C HIS A 155 -7.77 -38.62 -2.50
N ARG A 156 -7.47 -39.91 -2.71
CA ARG A 156 -6.47 -40.38 -3.67
C ARG A 156 -6.79 -39.97 -5.11
N LYS A 157 -8.06 -40.07 -5.53
CA LYS A 157 -8.52 -39.58 -6.85
C LYS A 157 -8.25 -38.08 -7.04
N TYR A 158 -8.35 -37.27 -5.99
CA TYR A 158 -8.02 -35.83 -6.08
C TYR A 158 -6.52 -35.57 -6.20
N ILE A 159 -5.68 -36.34 -5.51
CA ILE A 159 -4.22 -36.25 -5.57
C ILE A 159 -3.71 -36.49 -6.98
N TYR A 160 -4.21 -37.53 -7.65
CA TYR A 160 -3.79 -37.89 -9.01
C TYR A 160 -4.59 -37.21 -10.12
N GLY A 161 -5.40 -36.20 -9.80
CA GLY A 161 -6.13 -35.43 -10.81
C GLY A 161 -7.31 -36.17 -11.46
N GLY A 162 -7.79 -37.28 -10.90
CA GLY A 162 -8.92 -38.05 -11.42
C GLY A 162 -10.22 -37.25 -11.53
N HIS A 163 -10.42 -36.23 -10.70
CA HIS A 163 -11.55 -35.29 -10.83
C HIS A 163 -11.45 -34.41 -12.08
N VAL A 164 -10.23 -34.09 -12.53
CA VAL A 164 -10.00 -33.35 -13.78
C VAL A 164 -10.23 -34.27 -14.97
N ALA A 165 -9.74 -35.51 -14.90
CA ALA A 165 -10.00 -36.52 -15.92
C ALA A 165 -11.50 -36.79 -16.10
N ALA A 166 -12.22 -37.02 -15.00
CA ALA A 166 -13.68 -37.20 -15.02
C ALA A 166 -14.39 -35.99 -15.64
N TYR A 167 -13.96 -34.76 -15.30
CA TYR A 167 -14.53 -33.54 -15.87
C TYR A 167 -14.23 -33.41 -17.37
N MET A 168 -13.04 -33.83 -17.82
CA MET A 168 -12.68 -33.88 -19.24
C MET A 168 -13.59 -34.84 -20.02
N THR A 169 -13.83 -36.04 -19.49
CA THR A 169 -14.72 -37.03 -20.11
C THR A 169 -16.15 -36.51 -20.21
N THR A 170 -16.72 -36.03 -19.11
CA THR A 170 -18.10 -35.50 -19.12
C THR A 170 -18.27 -34.32 -20.08
N LEU A 171 -17.27 -33.43 -20.17
CA LEU A 171 -17.33 -32.29 -21.08
C LEU A 171 -17.13 -32.68 -22.54
N ALA A 172 -16.32 -33.71 -22.81
CA ALA A 172 -16.13 -34.20 -24.16
C ALA A 172 -17.43 -34.83 -24.71
N ASP A 173 -18.19 -35.51 -23.84
CA ASP A 173 -19.45 -36.16 -24.19
C ASP A 173 -20.61 -35.14 -24.32
N ASP A 174 -20.74 -34.22 -23.37
CA ASP A 174 -21.86 -33.28 -23.33
C ASP A 174 -21.69 -32.09 -24.30
N GLU A 175 -20.50 -31.47 -24.32
CA GLU A 175 -20.27 -30.16 -24.96
C GLU A 175 -18.84 -29.99 -25.52
N PRO A 176 -18.57 -30.44 -26.77
CA PRO A 176 -17.23 -30.42 -27.34
C PRO A 176 -16.66 -29.01 -27.54
N GLU A 177 -17.51 -27.99 -27.75
CA GLU A 177 -17.06 -26.59 -27.87
C GLU A 177 -16.46 -26.06 -26.56
N LYS A 178 -17.12 -26.35 -25.42
CA LYS A 178 -16.61 -25.97 -24.10
C LYS A 178 -15.33 -26.71 -23.79
N PHE A 179 -15.22 -28.00 -24.15
CA PHE A 179 -14.01 -28.78 -23.99
C PHE A 179 -12.82 -28.14 -24.71
N GLN A 180 -12.97 -27.74 -25.99
CA GLN A 180 -11.92 -27.06 -26.74
C GLN A 180 -11.47 -25.75 -26.09
N SER A 181 -12.41 -24.98 -25.54
CA SER A 181 -12.08 -23.70 -24.87
C SER A 181 -11.36 -23.90 -23.53
N HIS A 182 -11.86 -24.79 -22.67
CA HIS A 182 -11.34 -25.02 -21.32
C HIS A 182 -10.01 -25.78 -21.33
N PHE A 183 -9.88 -26.77 -22.21
CA PHE A 183 -8.73 -27.66 -22.27
C PHE A 183 -7.83 -27.40 -23.47
N SER A 184 -7.89 -26.21 -24.06
CA SER A 184 -7.05 -25.81 -25.21
C SER A 184 -5.55 -26.08 -25.00
N GLU A 185 -5.02 -25.86 -23.79
CA GLU A 185 -3.61 -26.16 -23.47
C GLU A 185 -3.31 -27.65 -23.37
N TYR A 186 -4.28 -28.47 -22.92
CA TYR A 186 -4.15 -29.92 -22.85
C TYR A 186 -4.14 -30.52 -24.26
N ILE A 187 -5.03 -30.05 -25.13
CA ILE A 187 -5.10 -30.45 -26.54
C ILE A 187 -3.79 -30.11 -27.27
N LYS A 188 -3.26 -28.89 -27.06
CA LYS A 188 -1.97 -28.47 -27.65
C LYS A 188 -0.78 -29.34 -27.25
N LYS A 189 -0.85 -30.00 -26.10
CA LYS A 189 0.21 -30.84 -25.55
C LYS A 189 -0.07 -32.33 -25.67
N GLY A 190 -1.23 -32.72 -26.22
CA GLY A 190 -1.62 -34.12 -26.39
C GLY A 190 -1.83 -34.86 -25.08
N ILE A 191 -2.36 -34.20 -24.04
CA ILE A 191 -2.65 -34.83 -22.75
C ILE A 191 -4.14 -35.20 -22.69
N GLU A 192 -4.41 -36.51 -22.73
CA GLU A 192 -5.75 -37.10 -22.65
C GLU A 192 -6.14 -37.43 -21.20
N ALA A 193 -7.44 -37.64 -20.94
CA ALA A 193 -7.99 -37.86 -19.61
C ALA A 193 -7.37 -39.09 -18.90
N ASP A 194 -7.18 -40.19 -19.64
CA ASP A 194 -6.66 -41.46 -19.09
C ASP A 194 -5.18 -41.35 -18.66
N ASN A 195 -4.42 -40.49 -19.33
CA ASN A 195 -2.97 -40.34 -19.10
C ASN A 195 -2.63 -39.44 -17.90
N ILE A 196 -3.63 -38.78 -17.28
CA ILE A 196 -3.41 -37.80 -16.21
C ILE A 196 -2.84 -38.46 -14.94
N GLU A 197 -3.36 -39.62 -14.54
CA GLU A 197 -2.92 -40.30 -13.33
C GLU A 197 -1.45 -40.75 -13.44
N GLU A 198 -1.08 -41.32 -14.59
CA GLU A 198 0.30 -41.71 -14.87
C GLU A 198 1.26 -40.53 -14.88
N LEU A 199 0.82 -39.40 -15.45
CA LEU A 199 1.59 -38.16 -15.48
C LEU A 199 1.95 -37.70 -14.07
N TYR A 200 0.97 -37.64 -13.14
CA TYR A 200 1.23 -37.23 -11.77
C TYR A 200 2.13 -38.20 -11.01
N LYS A 201 1.99 -39.52 -11.23
CA LYS A 201 2.90 -40.52 -10.66
C LYS A 201 4.35 -40.30 -11.11
N LYS A 202 4.57 -40.04 -12.41
CA LYS A 202 5.90 -39.71 -12.97
C LYS A 202 6.46 -38.44 -12.35
N VAL A 203 5.64 -37.40 -12.22
CA VAL A 203 6.03 -36.11 -11.59
C VAL A 203 6.42 -36.31 -10.12
N HIS A 204 5.64 -37.09 -9.35
CA HIS A 204 5.96 -37.38 -7.95
C HIS A 204 7.30 -38.12 -7.80
N ALA A 205 7.60 -39.07 -8.69
CA ALA A 205 8.89 -39.76 -8.71
C ALA A 205 10.04 -38.81 -9.06
N ALA A 206 9.86 -37.97 -10.08
CA ALA A 206 10.87 -36.98 -10.50
C ALA A 206 11.17 -35.95 -9.40
N ILE A 207 10.15 -35.51 -8.65
CA ILE A 207 10.32 -34.60 -7.51
C ILE A 207 11.12 -35.25 -6.38
N ARG A 208 10.87 -36.54 -6.09
CA ARG A 208 11.60 -37.28 -5.05
C ARG A 208 13.06 -37.47 -5.42
N ALA A 209 13.36 -37.72 -6.70
CA ALA A 209 14.73 -37.83 -7.20
C ALA A 209 15.49 -36.50 -7.09
N ASP A 210 14.94 -35.41 -7.65
CA ASP A 210 15.67 -34.14 -7.77
C ASP A 210 14.88 -32.92 -7.25
N PRO A 211 14.85 -32.69 -5.93
CA PRO A 211 14.11 -31.55 -5.39
C PRO A 211 14.82 -30.20 -5.60
N THR A 212 16.00 -30.11 -6.21
CA THR A 212 16.80 -28.86 -6.23
C THR A 212 16.18 -27.72 -7.06
N ILE A 213 16.39 -26.47 -6.63
CA ILE A 213 15.94 -25.27 -7.35
C ILE A 213 16.89 -24.98 -8.53
N LYS A 214 16.36 -25.02 -9.76
CA LYS A 214 17.08 -24.53 -10.95
C LYS A 214 16.99 -23.01 -11.01
N LYS A 215 18.11 -22.31 -10.79
CA LYS A 215 18.17 -20.84 -10.90
C LYS A 215 18.32 -20.43 -12.36
N THR A 216 17.67 -19.35 -12.77
CA THR A 216 17.87 -18.79 -14.11
C THR A 216 19.14 -17.96 -14.15
N GLU A 217 20.03 -18.28 -15.07
CA GLU A 217 21.28 -17.56 -15.32
C GLU A 217 21.00 -16.42 -16.31
N LYS A 218 20.41 -15.33 -15.82
CA LYS A 218 20.25 -14.11 -16.62
C LYS A 218 21.33 -13.09 -16.23
N PRO A 219 22.17 -12.61 -17.17
CA PRO A 219 23.18 -11.61 -16.85
C PRO A 219 22.51 -10.32 -16.36
N ALA A 220 23.16 -9.63 -15.41
CA ALA A 220 22.67 -8.35 -14.94
C ALA A 220 22.67 -7.35 -16.11
N PRO A 221 21.57 -6.62 -16.34
CA PRO A 221 21.51 -5.63 -17.42
C PRO A 221 22.52 -4.51 -17.16
N GLN A 222 23.30 -4.15 -18.19
CA GLN A 222 24.30 -3.08 -18.10
C GLN A 222 23.68 -1.71 -17.80
N GLU A 223 22.48 -1.43 -18.34
CA GLU A 223 21.74 -0.20 -18.08
C GLU A 223 20.29 -0.47 -17.66
N HIS A 224 19.86 0.13 -16.55
CA HIS A 224 18.48 0.02 -16.08
C HIS A 224 17.57 1.05 -16.78
N LYS A 225 16.83 0.59 -17.80
CA LYS A 225 15.76 1.40 -18.43
C LYS A 225 14.67 1.72 -17.41
N ARG A 226 14.31 3.02 -17.32
CA ARG A 226 13.30 3.51 -16.37
C ARG A 226 11.97 3.78 -17.08
N TYR A 227 10.96 2.96 -16.79
CA TYR A 227 9.60 3.13 -17.34
C TYR A 227 8.74 4.14 -16.57
N ASN A 228 9.04 4.36 -15.29
CA ASN A 228 8.27 5.26 -14.43
C ASN A 228 8.77 6.71 -14.52
N LEU A 229 7.85 7.66 -14.57
CA LEU A 229 8.18 9.09 -14.54
C LEU A 229 9.07 9.45 -13.34
N LYS A 230 10.00 10.39 -13.55
CA LYS A 230 10.82 10.96 -12.49
C LYS A 230 9.95 11.87 -11.61
N LYS A 231 10.12 11.77 -10.29
CA LYS A 231 9.48 12.72 -9.37
C LYS A 231 10.05 14.11 -9.68
N LEU A 232 9.17 15.05 -10.03
CA LEU A 232 9.55 16.42 -10.30
C LEU A 232 10.27 17.02 -9.10
N THR A 233 11.33 17.77 -9.37
CA THR A 233 12.04 18.52 -8.34
C THR A 233 11.16 19.65 -7.80
N PHE A 234 11.58 20.31 -6.72
CA PHE A 234 10.85 21.45 -6.19
C PHE A 234 10.87 22.62 -7.19
N ASP A 235 12.02 22.89 -7.81
CA ASP A 235 12.19 24.00 -8.74
C ASP A 235 11.40 23.80 -10.03
N GLU A 236 11.39 22.58 -10.57
CA GLU A 236 10.53 22.23 -11.72
C GLU A 236 9.04 22.43 -11.41
N ARG A 237 8.59 22.07 -10.19
CA ARG A 237 7.21 22.31 -9.77
C ARG A 237 6.90 23.79 -9.60
N LYS A 238 7.84 24.58 -9.08
CA LYS A 238 7.71 26.04 -8.95
C LYS A 238 7.64 26.72 -10.31
N LYS A 239 8.52 26.35 -11.24
CA LYS A 239 8.51 26.85 -12.62
C LYS A 239 7.19 26.56 -13.32
N LYS A 240 6.72 25.31 -13.25
CA LYS A 240 5.40 24.92 -13.79
C LYS A 240 4.23 25.70 -13.17
N LEU A 241 4.30 26.04 -11.89
CA LEU A 241 3.28 26.87 -11.23
C LEU A 241 3.29 28.28 -11.82
N VAL A 242 4.47 28.89 -11.93
CA VAL A 242 4.64 30.25 -12.47
C VAL A 242 4.18 30.31 -13.92
N GLU A 243 4.57 29.35 -14.75
CA GLU A 243 4.13 29.25 -16.15
C GLU A 243 2.61 29.16 -16.26
N ARG A 244 1.96 28.34 -15.42
CA ARG A 244 0.50 28.24 -15.40
C ARG A 244 -0.19 29.54 -14.98
N LEU A 245 0.37 30.25 -13.98
CA LEU A 245 -0.19 31.52 -13.53
C LEU A 245 -0.06 32.60 -14.60
N LYS A 246 1.07 32.66 -15.30
CA LYS A 246 1.28 33.57 -16.43
C LYS A 246 0.29 33.29 -17.55
N ALA A 247 0.19 32.05 -18.02
CA ALA A 247 -0.76 31.66 -19.06
C ALA A 247 -2.22 31.94 -18.65
N PHE A 248 -2.57 31.76 -17.37
CA PHE A 248 -3.90 32.09 -16.87
C PHE A 248 -4.18 33.60 -16.93
N ASN A 249 -3.20 34.43 -16.53
CA ASN A 249 -3.36 35.88 -16.60
C ASN A 249 -3.49 36.37 -18.05
N GLU A 250 -2.68 35.85 -18.96
CA GLU A 250 -2.75 36.15 -20.41
C GLU A 250 -4.12 35.73 -21.00
N ALA A 251 -4.64 34.57 -20.61
CA ALA A 251 -5.97 34.12 -21.02
C ALA A 251 -7.08 35.05 -20.49
N VAL A 252 -6.98 35.53 -19.25
CA VAL A 252 -7.92 36.51 -18.69
C VAL A 252 -7.84 37.84 -19.44
N GLU A 253 -6.64 38.33 -19.74
CA GLU A 253 -6.44 39.58 -20.49
C GLU A 253 -7.00 39.50 -21.91
N SER A 254 -6.82 38.38 -22.60
CA SER A 254 -7.40 38.18 -23.94
C SER A 254 -8.93 38.12 -23.91
N ILE A 255 -9.54 37.46 -22.92
CA ILE A 255 -11.00 37.47 -22.72
C ILE A 255 -11.50 38.88 -22.45
N VAL A 256 -10.83 39.64 -21.58
CA VAL A 256 -11.17 41.03 -21.28
C VAL A 256 -11.07 41.90 -22.53
N THR A 257 -10.05 41.70 -23.34
CA THR A 257 -9.84 42.46 -24.59
C THR A 257 -10.90 42.11 -25.63
N GLN A 258 -11.26 40.83 -25.80
CA GLN A 258 -12.36 40.42 -26.66
C GLN A 258 -13.72 40.95 -26.17
N MET A 259 -13.96 40.97 -24.85
CA MET A 259 -15.15 41.59 -24.28
C MET A 259 -15.19 43.10 -24.52
N LYS A 260 -14.06 43.80 -24.40
CA LYS A 260 -13.97 45.24 -24.71
C LYS A 260 -14.20 45.51 -26.19
N PHE A 261 -13.64 44.69 -27.08
CA PHE A 261 -13.79 44.82 -28.53
C PHE A 261 -15.23 44.56 -28.99
N THR A 262 -15.85 43.50 -28.49
CA THR A 262 -17.28 43.22 -28.72
C THR A 262 -18.17 44.33 -28.18
N PHE A 263 -17.86 44.89 -27.00
CA PHE A 263 -18.56 46.05 -26.45
C PHE A 263 -18.41 47.32 -27.32
N LEU A 264 -17.20 47.63 -27.78
CA LEU A 264 -16.92 48.76 -28.67
C LEU A 264 -17.64 48.63 -30.02
N LEU A 265 -17.66 47.44 -30.62
CA LEU A 265 -18.41 47.16 -31.84
C LEU A 265 -19.92 47.33 -31.62
N THR A 266 -20.47 46.89 -30.49
CA THR A 266 -21.89 47.13 -30.16
C THR A 266 -22.21 48.61 -29.93
N LYS A 267 -21.26 49.41 -29.44
CA LYS A 267 -21.42 50.86 -29.26
C LYS A 267 -21.36 51.62 -30.58
N GLN A 268 -20.45 51.25 -31.49
CA GLN A 268 -20.34 51.81 -32.84
C GLN A 268 -21.57 51.48 -33.72
N ARG A 269 -22.23 50.33 -33.51
CA ARG A 269 -23.51 50.01 -34.16
C ARG A 269 -24.68 50.89 -33.68
N LYS A 270 -24.69 51.32 -32.41
CA LYS A 270 -25.72 52.24 -31.86
C LYS A 270 -25.51 53.73 -32.23
N GLY A 271 -24.33 54.10 -32.73
CA GLY A 271 -24.01 55.47 -33.15
C GLY A 271 -24.24 55.75 -34.63
N ARG A 272 -24.83 54.79 -35.37
CA ARG A 272 -25.04 54.87 -36.81
C ARG A 272 -26.50 54.60 -37.21
N ASP A 273 -27.43 54.93 -36.31
CA ASP A 273 -28.87 54.96 -36.61
C ASP A 273 -29.30 56.41 -36.77
N GLY A 274 -29.01 56.92 -37.96
CA GLY A 274 -29.50 58.16 -38.52
C GLY A 274 -29.64 57.98 -40.03
N VAL A 275 -30.81 57.46 -40.43
CA VAL A 275 -31.42 57.46 -41.78
C VAL A 275 -30.99 56.36 -42.78
N ASP A 276 -31.95 55.44 -42.98
CA ASP A 276 -32.38 54.69 -44.18
C ASP A 276 -31.37 53.99 -45.10
N GLU A 277 -31.41 52.64 -45.12
CA GLU A 277 -31.89 51.89 -46.29
C GLU A 277 -32.13 50.40 -45.94
N ARG A 278 -33.32 49.91 -46.28
CA ARG A 278 -33.69 48.49 -46.23
C ARG A 278 -33.00 47.77 -47.37
N GLN A 279 -32.06 46.85 -47.10
CA GLN A 279 -31.92 45.64 -47.92
C GLN A 279 -31.66 44.41 -47.06
N GLN A 280 -32.49 43.41 -47.30
CA GLN A 280 -32.53 42.10 -46.66
C GLN A 280 -31.29 41.30 -47.03
N ILE A 281 -30.52 40.83 -46.04
CA ILE A 281 -29.80 39.56 -46.17
C ILE A 281 -30.03 38.78 -44.88
N SER A 282 -30.63 37.62 -45.06
CA SER A 282 -30.93 36.57 -44.09
C SER A 282 -29.67 36.09 -43.36
N HIS A 283 -29.83 35.69 -42.09
CA HIS A 283 -29.31 34.46 -41.44
C HIS A 283 -29.20 34.70 -39.91
N PRO A 284 -29.87 33.89 -39.05
CA PRO A 284 -29.91 34.13 -37.61
C PRO A 284 -28.66 33.55 -36.92
N ILE A 285 -27.93 34.38 -36.17
CA ILE A 285 -26.95 33.89 -35.19
C ILE A 285 -27.54 34.17 -33.80
N GLU A 286 -27.91 33.10 -33.11
CA GLU A 286 -28.51 33.10 -31.77
C GLU A 286 -27.67 33.89 -30.76
N ILE A 287 -28.29 34.90 -30.16
CA ILE A 287 -27.73 35.69 -29.06
C ILE A 287 -28.06 34.96 -27.76
N PHE A 288 -27.08 34.26 -27.17
CA PHE A 288 -27.17 33.79 -25.79
C PHE A 288 -26.91 34.96 -24.81
N PRO A 289 -27.80 35.26 -23.84
CA PRO A 289 -27.62 36.35 -22.90
C PRO A 289 -26.68 35.88 -21.78
N THR A 290 -25.43 36.36 -21.78
CA THR A 290 -24.51 36.14 -20.65
C THR A 290 -23.66 37.38 -20.38
N SER A 291 -24.30 38.52 -20.17
CA SER A 291 -23.61 39.75 -19.76
C SER A 291 -24.30 40.40 -18.56
N SER A 292 -24.10 39.84 -17.37
CA SER A 292 -24.36 40.57 -16.12
C SER A 292 -23.42 40.23 -14.96
N LEU A 293 -22.56 39.19 -15.07
CA LEU A 293 -21.68 38.75 -13.98
C LEU A 293 -20.17 38.99 -14.22
N LEU A 294 -19.78 39.50 -15.40
CA LEU A 294 -18.37 39.76 -15.73
C LEU A 294 -17.93 41.21 -15.48
N THR A 295 -18.84 42.18 -15.53
CA THR A 295 -18.51 43.61 -15.34
C THR A 295 -18.19 43.94 -13.88
N THR A 296 -18.86 43.29 -12.92
CA THR A 296 -18.68 43.55 -11.49
C THR A 296 -17.39 42.97 -10.92
N ARG A 297 -16.78 41.97 -11.60
CA ARG A 297 -15.60 41.26 -11.11
C ARG A 297 -14.28 41.87 -11.58
N VAL A 298 -14.29 42.60 -12.70
CA VAL A 298 -13.13 43.34 -13.23
C VAL A 298 -12.88 44.63 -12.43
N GLN A 299 -13.93 45.29 -11.92
CA GLN A 299 -13.80 46.47 -11.05
C GLN A 299 -13.20 46.16 -9.68
N HIS A 300 -13.37 44.93 -9.16
CA HIS A 300 -12.84 44.53 -7.86
C HIS A 300 -11.36 44.14 -7.90
N ILE A 301 -10.84 43.78 -9.08
CA ILE A 301 -9.42 43.41 -9.28
C ILE A 301 -8.55 44.66 -9.46
N LEU A 302 -9.06 45.70 -10.13
CA LEU A 302 -8.33 46.97 -10.32
C LEU A 302 -8.20 47.81 -9.03
N ARG A 303 -9.12 47.66 -8.06
CA ARG A 303 -9.04 48.36 -6.75
C ARG A 303 -7.98 47.79 -5.80
N VAL A 304 -7.56 46.54 -5.97
CA VAL A 304 -6.55 45.91 -5.11
C VAL A 304 -5.13 46.27 -5.56
N THR A 305 -4.93 46.62 -6.83
CA THR A 305 -3.62 47.01 -7.39
C THR A 305 -3.21 48.45 -7.10
N GLU A 306 -4.13 49.35 -6.74
CA GLU A 306 -3.81 50.75 -6.37
C GLU A 306 -3.40 50.94 -4.90
N ILE A 307 -3.63 49.96 -4.02
CA ILE A 307 -3.32 50.08 -2.57
C ILE A 307 -1.84 49.78 -2.25
N MET A 308 -1.02 49.34 -3.22
CA MET A 308 0.39 48.95 -2.97
C MET A 308 1.45 49.95 -3.47
N ALA A 309 1.11 51.21 -3.71
CA ALA A 309 2.08 52.23 -4.14
C ALA A 309 2.10 53.47 -3.21
N HIS A 310 2.84 53.37 -2.10
CA HIS A 310 3.36 54.53 -1.35
C HIS A 310 4.87 54.33 -1.07
N PRO A 311 5.68 55.41 -1.11
CA PRO A 311 7.11 55.33 -1.38
C PRO A 311 7.99 55.03 -0.16
N LEU A 312 9.13 54.41 -0.43
CA LEU A 312 10.28 54.26 0.47
C LEU A 312 10.86 55.64 0.84
N ALA A 313 10.89 55.96 2.13
CA ALA A 313 11.76 56.99 2.70
C ALA A 313 12.65 56.34 3.77
N SER A 314 13.96 56.47 3.59
CA SER A 314 15.02 55.97 4.48
C SER A 314 15.26 56.88 5.68
N PRO A 315 15.49 56.37 6.91
CA PRO A 315 16.07 57.16 8.00
C PRO A 315 17.61 57.06 8.09
N PRO A 316 18.31 58.08 8.65
CA PRO A 316 19.78 58.19 8.67
C PRO A 316 20.47 57.30 9.72
N PRO A 317 21.80 57.06 9.60
CA PRO A 317 22.53 56.16 10.49
C PRO A 317 22.87 56.82 11.83
N THR A 318 22.61 56.10 12.92
CA THR A 318 23.15 56.41 14.25
C THR A 318 24.18 55.35 14.65
N THR A 319 25.32 55.85 15.14
CA THR A 319 26.50 55.18 15.65
C THR A 319 26.23 54.39 16.94
N ALA A 320 26.79 53.16 17.06
CA ALA A 320 27.58 52.71 18.23
C ALA A 320 27.85 51.19 18.27
N ALA A 321 29.12 50.90 18.57
CA ALA A 321 29.67 49.79 19.37
C ALA A 321 29.73 48.35 18.81
N ALA A 322 30.99 47.93 18.66
CA ALA A 322 31.47 46.58 18.43
C ALA A 322 31.35 45.68 19.68
N ALA A 323 31.14 44.39 19.47
CA ALA A 323 31.65 43.32 20.34
C ALA A 323 31.80 42.02 19.54
N THR A 324 33.06 41.63 19.34
CA THR A 324 33.57 40.39 18.76
C THR A 324 33.47 39.24 19.77
N ILE A 325 32.93 38.07 19.40
CA ILE A 325 33.42 36.76 19.88
C ILE A 325 33.27 35.71 18.77
N SER A 326 34.40 35.15 18.36
CA SER A 326 34.59 33.98 17.51
C SER A 326 34.32 32.67 18.26
N THR A 327 33.86 31.61 17.58
CA THR A 327 34.59 30.31 17.50
C THR A 327 33.90 29.37 16.50
N ALA A 328 34.73 28.66 15.75
CA ALA A 328 34.36 27.63 14.79
C ALA A 328 34.00 26.31 15.47
N ALA A 329 33.06 25.55 14.89
CA ALA A 329 32.97 24.10 15.08
C ALA A 329 32.31 23.43 13.88
N SER A 330 33.14 22.68 13.15
CA SER A 330 32.80 21.63 12.21
C SER A 330 31.88 20.59 12.86
N ASN A 331 30.83 20.14 12.15
CA ASN A 331 30.31 18.78 12.31
C ASN A 331 29.58 18.29 11.05
N LYS A 332 30.13 17.22 10.47
CA LYS A 332 29.54 16.34 9.44
C LYS A 332 28.24 15.73 9.96
N THR A 333 27.15 15.85 9.21
CA THR A 333 25.92 15.09 9.47
C THR A 333 25.48 14.30 8.26
N THR A 334 25.60 12.98 8.40
CA THR A 334 25.12 11.89 7.54
C THR A 334 23.62 12.03 7.26
N ARG A 335 23.22 12.15 5.98
CA ARG A 335 21.80 12.19 5.58
C ARG A 335 21.23 10.76 5.48
N TYR A 336 20.37 10.38 6.43
CA TYR A 336 19.45 9.26 6.25
C TYR A 336 18.34 9.63 5.24
N ARG A 337 18.08 8.73 4.27
CA ARG A 337 17.00 8.83 3.29
C ARG A 337 15.63 8.64 3.96
N SER A 338 14.79 9.67 3.96
CA SER A 338 13.36 9.53 4.28
C SER A 338 12.56 9.08 3.07
N VAL A 339 11.80 8.00 3.25
CA VAL A 339 11.00 7.33 2.23
C VAL A 339 9.68 8.08 2.05
N GLY A 340 9.53 8.77 0.91
CA GLY A 340 8.33 9.55 0.59
C GLY A 340 7.08 8.69 0.36
N PHE A 341 5.96 9.17 0.92
CA PHE A 341 4.60 8.69 0.68
C PHE A 341 4.31 8.56 -0.83
N ARG A 342 3.76 7.40 -1.23
CA ARG A 342 3.12 7.16 -2.54
C ARG A 342 1.61 7.33 -2.35
N ASN A 343 1.00 8.20 -3.16
CA ASN A 343 -0.44 8.15 -3.42
C ASN A 343 -0.67 7.25 -4.63
N VAL A 344 -1.55 6.26 -4.46
CA VAL A 344 -2.04 5.38 -5.52
C VAL A 344 -3.26 6.07 -6.11
N SER A 345 -3.25 6.33 -7.42
CA SER A 345 -4.44 6.70 -8.18
C SER A 345 -5.04 5.41 -8.74
N ALA A 346 -6.30 5.12 -8.40
CA ALA A 346 -7.05 4.05 -9.01
C ALA A 346 -7.62 4.56 -10.34
N SER A 347 -7.26 3.90 -11.44
CA SER A 347 -7.91 4.06 -12.74
C SER A 347 -9.14 3.15 -12.76
N HIS A 348 -10.33 3.72 -12.97
CA HIS A 348 -11.47 2.97 -13.46
C HIS A 348 -11.30 2.82 -14.97
N GLN A 349 -11.26 1.56 -15.43
CA GLN A 349 -11.34 1.18 -16.84
C GLN A 349 -12.81 1.34 -17.28
N ALA A 350 -13.05 2.12 -18.32
CA ALA A 350 -14.32 2.13 -19.06
C ALA A 350 -14.05 1.48 -20.43
N SER A 351 -15.00 0.64 -20.84
CA SER A 351 -14.99 -0.19 -22.04
C SER A 351 -15.01 0.62 -23.34
N ASN A 352 -14.45 0.03 -24.39
CA ASN A 352 -14.48 0.54 -25.76
C ASN A 352 -15.77 0.08 -26.45
N ASP A 353 -16.63 1.03 -26.84
CA ASP A 353 -17.69 0.84 -27.85
C ASP A 353 -17.51 1.91 -28.95
N PRO A 354 -17.52 1.56 -30.25
CA PRO A 354 -17.22 2.49 -31.32
C PRO A 354 -18.49 3.05 -31.99
N HIS A 355 -19.44 3.59 -31.23
CA HIS A 355 -20.58 4.34 -31.81
C HIS A 355 -21.14 5.38 -30.84
N ALA A 356 -20.48 6.53 -30.72
CA ALA A 356 -21.09 7.75 -30.14
C ALA A 356 -20.28 8.98 -30.57
N ALA A 357 -20.48 9.42 -31.81
CA ALA A 357 -20.06 10.74 -32.23
C ALA A 357 -21.02 11.80 -31.67
N ASN A 358 -20.44 12.91 -31.21
CA ASN A 358 -21.05 14.22 -30.95
C ASN A 358 -21.89 14.36 -29.67
N ASN A 359 -21.34 15.08 -28.68
CA ASN A 359 -21.93 16.32 -28.15
C ASN A 359 -21.08 16.87 -26.99
N ASN A 360 -20.28 17.89 -27.29
CA ASN A 360 -19.70 18.80 -26.31
C ASN A 360 -20.74 19.85 -25.93
N LEU A 361 -21.25 19.83 -24.69
CA LEU A 361 -21.99 20.96 -24.14
C LEU A 361 -21.57 21.24 -22.70
N VAL A 362 -20.64 22.18 -22.57
CA VAL A 362 -20.21 22.80 -21.31
C VAL A 362 -21.35 23.63 -20.77
N ASN A 363 -22.03 23.13 -19.74
CA ASN A 363 -23.11 23.85 -19.09
C ASN A 363 -22.56 24.75 -17.97
N ARG A 364 -22.65 26.06 -18.22
CA ARG A 364 -22.37 27.19 -17.33
C ARG A 364 -23.23 27.11 -16.05
N ARG A 365 -22.69 26.68 -14.89
CA ARG A 365 -23.28 26.94 -13.53
C ARG A 365 -22.51 26.34 -12.33
N THR A 366 -21.16 26.38 -12.32
CA THR A 366 -20.37 25.88 -11.15
C THR A 366 -19.32 26.85 -10.63
N VAL A 367 -19.40 28.14 -10.97
CA VAL A 367 -18.52 29.17 -10.38
C VAL A 367 -19.35 30.38 -9.99
N GLY A 368 -20.08 30.28 -8.89
CA GLY A 368 -20.90 31.38 -8.40
C GLY A 368 -21.62 31.06 -7.09
N LEU A 369 -20.91 30.64 -6.05
CA LEU A 369 -21.34 30.65 -4.65
C LEU A 369 -20.17 30.28 -3.72
N GLY A 370 -19.03 30.95 -3.92
CA GLY A 370 -17.80 30.74 -3.14
C GLY A 370 -17.33 31.94 -2.32
N LEU A 371 -18.00 33.11 -2.39
CA LEU A 371 -17.53 34.33 -1.73
C LEU A 371 -18.70 35.23 -1.29
N ALA A 372 -19.58 34.73 -0.42
CA ALA A 372 -20.59 35.57 0.26
C ALA A 372 -20.97 35.04 1.66
N ALA A 373 -20.04 34.42 2.39
CA ALA A 373 -20.26 33.97 3.77
C ALA A 373 -19.02 34.21 4.65
N ALA A 374 -18.29 35.31 4.39
CA ALA A 374 -17.12 35.70 5.18
C ALA A 374 -17.21 37.14 5.75
N ALA A 375 -18.38 37.80 5.70
CA ALA A 375 -18.48 39.21 6.08
C ALA A 375 -19.75 39.62 6.87
N LEU A 376 -20.53 38.68 7.42
CA LEU A 376 -21.68 39.02 8.30
C LEU A 376 -21.77 38.09 9.52
N SER A 377 -20.68 37.90 10.25
CA SER A 377 -20.72 37.15 11.53
C SER A 377 -19.65 37.60 12.52
N PHE A 378 -19.36 38.90 12.60
CA PHE A 378 -18.74 39.49 13.79
C PHE A 378 -19.62 40.67 14.21
N ASN A 379 -20.04 40.64 15.49
CA ASN A 379 -20.96 41.55 16.18
C ASN A 379 -22.47 41.25 16.09
N VAL A 380 -22.90 40.18 16.77
CA VAL A 380 -24.01 40.30 17.74
C VAL A 380 -23.59 39.54 18.99
N SER A 381 -23.22 40.29 20.02
CA SER A 381 -23.11 39.81 21.40
C SER A 381 -24.51 39.82 22.01
N ASN A 382 -24.98 38.67 22.51
CA ASN A 382 -25.99 38.65 23.57
C ASN A 382 -25.59 37.52 24.55
N PRO A 383 -25.39 37.81 25.84
CA PRO A 383 -25.07 36.81 26.85
C PRO A 383 -26.35 36.08 27.25
N ASN A 384 -26.23 34.83 27.70
CA ASN A 384 -27.32 33.94 28.12
C ASN A 384 -28.04 33.19 26.99
N SER A 385 -27.34 32.24 26.38
CA SER A 385 -27.98 31.03 25.86
C SER A 385 -27.06 29.83 26.12
N SER A 386 -27.40 29.08 27.17
CA SER A 386 -26.75 27.83 27.55
C SER A 386 -27.31 26.68 26.70
N ALA A 387 -26.47 26.09 25.84
CA ALA A 387 -26.78 24.85 25.14
C ALA A 387 -26.00 23.69 25.77
N ASN A 388 -26.74 22.81 26.42
CA ASN A 388 -26.27 21.65 27.17
C ASN A 388 -25.36 20.73 26.35
N ALA A 389 -24.11 20.61 26.79
CA ALA A 389 -23.19 19.59 26.32
C ALA A 389 -23.67 18.21 26.80
N ALA A 390 -23.96 17.30 25.88
CA ALA A 390 -24.17 15.89 26.20
C ALA A 390 -22.89 15.33 26.84
N ALA A 391 -22.95 15.09 28.15
CA ALA A 391 -21.88 14.53 28.95
C ALA A 391 -21.43 13.19 28.38
N ARG A 392 -20.14 13.08 28.05
CA ARG A 392 -19.50 11.78 27.85
C ARG A 392 -19.46 11.09 29.21
N ARG A 393 -19.88 9.82 29.26
CA ARG A 393 -19.72 8.98 30.46
C ARG A 393 -18.24 9.02 30.90
N PRO A 394 -17.94 9.27 32.18
CA PRO A 394 -16.57 9.20 32.66
C PRO A 394 -16.03 7.76 32.52
N PRO A 395 -14.73 7.59 32.23
CA PRO A 395 -14.12 6.27 32.21
C PRO A 395 -14.19 5.61 33.61
N PRO A 396 -14.23 4.26 33.69
CA PRO A 396 -14.31 3.55 34.95
C PRO A 396 -13.11 3.86 35.86
N PRO A 397 -13.28 3.84 37.20
CA PRO A 397 -12.22 4.16 38.14
C PRO A 397 -11.07 3.15 38.05
N PRO A 398 -9.81 3.58 38.27
CA PRO A 398 -8.67 2.68 38.41
C PRO A 398 -8.86 1.77 39.62
N VAL A 399 -8.46 0.51 39.48
CA VAL A 399 -8.38 -0.46 40.58
C VAL A 399 -7.43 0.08 41.66
N GLU A 400 -7.89 0.05 42.90
CA GLU A 400 -7.14 0.43 44.09
C GLU A 400 -5.92 -0.48 44.28
N GLU A 401 -4.71 0.05 44.03
CA GLU A 401 -3.50 -0.49 44.63
C GLU A 401 -3.16 0.34 45.88
N LYS A 402 -3.13 -0.38 47.00
CA LYS A 402 -2.92 0.11 48.37
C LYS A 402 -1.71 1.01 48.49
N GLU A 403 -1.90 2.12 49.20
CA GLU A 403 -0.86 3.02 49.65
C GLU A 403 0.28 2.29 50.38
N LYS A 404 1.52 2.59 50.00
CA LYS A 404 2.62 2.74 50.95
C LYS A 404 3.18 4.16 50.79
N LYS A 405 2.87 5.00 51.78
CA LYS A 405 3.52 6.29 52.01
C LYS A 405 4.98 6.06 52.35
N ASP A 406 5.85 6.81 51.67
CA ASP A 406 6.95 7.54 52.30
C ASP A 406 7.43 8.67 51.37
N PRO A 407 7.98 9.76 51.93
CA PRO A 407 7.80 11.10 51.38
C PRO A 407 8.93 11.54 50.43
N ASN A 408 8.51 12.17 49.34
CA ASN A 408 9.20 13.26 48.64
C ASN A 408 10.57 12.98 47.98
N VAL A 409 10.63 12.02 47.06
CA VAL A 409 11.64 12.03 45.98
C VAL A 409 10.92 11.79 44.66
N SER A 410 10.86 12.82 43.81
CA SER A 410 10.20 12.74 42.50
C SER A 410 10.70 11.51 41.72
N GLY A 411 9.80 10.76 41.09
CA GLY A 411 10.12 9.48 40.44
C GLY A 411 11.23 9.53 39.38
N VAL A 412 11.59 10.73 38.92
CA VAL A 412 12.76 10.99 38.07
C VAL A 412 14.06 10.86 38.85
N ILE A 413 14.16 11.43 40.05
CA ILE A 413 15.35 11.33 40.91
C ILE A 413 15.55 9.88 41.37
N ALA A 414 14.48 9.15 41.67
CA ALA A 414 14.54 7.72 41.99
C ALA A 414 15.12 6.88 40.83
N LYS A 415 14.71 7.18 39.59
CA LYS A 415 15.28 6.55 38.39
C LYS A 415 16.76 6.89 38.18
N VAL A 416 17.15 8.13 38.44
CA VAL A 416 18.56 8.57 38.34
C VAL A 416 19.44 7.87 39.38
N LEU A 417 18.98 7.77 40.63
CA LEU A 417 19.68 7.05 41.70
C LEU A 417 19.79 5.56 41.42
N ALA A 418 18.72 4.93 40.91
CA ALA A 418 18.77 3.53 40.50
C ALA A 418 19.76 3.29 39.34
N SER A 419 19.86 4.23 38.40
CA SER A 419 20.82 4.19 37.29
C SER A 419 22.27 4.35 37.78
N LYS A 420 22.52 5.26 38.72
CA LYS A 420 23.85 5.41 39.37
C LYS A 420 24.27 4.14 40.10
N LYS A 421 23.37 3.57 40.94
CA LYS A 421 23.63 2.30 41.64
C LYS A 421 23.96 1.14 40.68
N ARG A 422 23.28 1.04 39.53
CA ARG A 422 23.59 0.02 38.51
C ARG A 422 24.96 0.24 37.87
N LYS A 423 25.35 1.49 37.58
CA LYS A 423 26.67 1.81 37.03
C LYS A 423 27.79 1.53 38.03
N GLU A 424 27.57 1.80 39.31
CA GLU A 424 28.53 1.50 40.38
C GLU A 424 28.68 -0.01 40.59
N ALA A 425 27.57 -0.76 40.60
CA ALA A 425 27.60 -2.22 40.67
C ALA A 425 28.35 -2.84 39.47
N MET A 426 28.17 -2.28 38.27
CA MET A 426 28.92 -2.70 37.08
C MET A 426 30.42 -2.35 37.17
N LYS A 427 30.78 -1.19 37.72
CA LYS A 427 32.19 -0.85 37.96
C LYS A 427 32.82 -1.77 38.99
N GLN A 428 32.09 -2.11 40.04
CA GLN A 428 32.55 -3.03 41.08
C GLN A 428 32.71 -4.47 40.55
N SER A 429 31.81 -4.94 39.68
CA SER A 429 31.98 -6.26 39.06
C SER A 429 33.19 -6.31 38.12
N VAL A 430 33.44 -5.25 37.35
CA VAL A 430 34.63 -5.13 36.50
C VAL A 430 35.91 -5.02 37.34
N ALA A 431 35.88 -4.31 38.47
CA ALA A 431 37.02 -4.25 39.40
C ALA A 431 37.33 -5.62 40.02
N LYS A 432 36.31 -6.35 40.50
CA LYS A 432 36.45 -7.72 41.01
C LYS A 432 37.00 -8.69 39.95
N LEU A 433 36.65 -8.52 38.69
CA LEU A 433 37.22 -9.31 37.58
C LEU A 433 38.69 -8.93 37.30
N ARG A 434 39.07 -7.67 37.49
CA ARG A 434 40.47 -7.22 37.38
C ARG A 434 41.33 -7.72 38.55
N ASP A 435 40.80 -7.77 39.76
CA ASP A 435 41.51 -8.30 40.93
C ASP A 435 41.70 -9.82 40.85
N LYS A 436 40.72 -10.55 40.30
CA LYS A 436 40.87 -11.98 39.96
C LYS A 436 41.88 -12.25 38.83
N GLY A 437 42.25 -11.23 38.07
CA GLY A 437 43.26 -11.31 37.01
C GLY A 437 44.68 -10.95 37.46
N LYS A 438 44.90 -10.64 38.74
CA LYS A 438 46.25 -10.48 39.29
C LYS A 438 46.77 -11.86 39.72
N PRO A 439 47.87 -12.37 39.14
CA PRO A 439 48.50 -13.59 39.62
C PRO A 439 49.07 -13.36 41.03
N ILE A 440 48.86 -14.35 41.88
CA ILE A 440 49.52 -14.51 43.19
C ILE A 440 51.03 -14.49 42.95
N GLN A 441 51.75 -13.51 43.49
CA GLN A 441 53.19 -13.63 43.78
C GLN A 441 53.30 -14.60 44.97
N GLU A 442 54.16 -15.61 44.94
CA GLU A 442 55.61 -15.58 45.30
C GLU A 442 56.21 -16.98 44.96
N PRO A 443 57.53 -17.32 45.11
CA PRO A 443 58.64 -16.64 45.83
C PRO A 443 60.06 -16.67 45.17
N SER A 444 60.99 -15.88 45.73
CA SER A 444 62.44 -16.15 45.95
C SER A 444 63.01 -14.89 46.63
N GLU A 445 63.54 -14.88 47.85
CA GLU A 445 64.44 -15.83 48.57
C GLU A 445 63.95 -16.24 49.96
#